data_AF-A0A257ZQL2-F1
#
_entry.id   AF-A0A257ZQL2-F1
#
_cell.length_a   1.000
_cell.length_b   1.000
_cell.length_c   1.000
_cell.angle_alpha   90.00
_cell.angle_beta   90.00
_cell.angle_gamma   90.00
#
_symmetry.space_group_name_H-M   'P 1'
#
loop_
_entity.id
_entity.type
_entity.pdbx_description
1 polymer ?
#
loop_
_entity_poly.entity_id
_entity_poly.type
_entity_poly.pdbx_seq_one_letter_code
_entity_poly.pdbx_strand_id
1 'polypeptide(L)'
;MPHHHELRQDLPERPEPRQGDCRDQEDDGRTGGLSLRDRPLPPPGPIAGRPFSDDDPLFTVIVTDYEPSVSRDFLRRKMASLAGQTCKDFEVLVYHDGPKSQSYADDMAESPMHPATEFIVTPERIGDWGHAARDLGIRAARGKFIIHTNADNIFYPNLIAVLKDALTDPQPWTFVRNPQQIRIPASAKWLARMLNLDLQAMFRNVAPIEEHSTDPDILVYAIILRGNLPVASGMFRVFETAPRQGVVFGGVPVKFNNIDAMQLVMKRSLWLAEGGWHDRRINSDAIMYPLFAGKYRVLAIPAVLGEHW
;
A
#
# COMPACT_ATOMS: atom_id res chain seq x y z
N MET A 1 -45.54 -32.83 -28.56
CA MET A 1 -46.50 -32.30 -29.55
C MET A 1 -46.81 -30.85 -29.16
N PRO A 2 -46.77 -29.91 -30.11
CA PRO A 2 -46.66 -28.45 -29.89
C PRO A 2 -48.04 -27.78 -29.87
N HIS A 3 -48.13 -26.45 -29.62
CA HIS A 3 -48.98 -25.49 -30.35
C HIS A 3 -49.07 -24.08 -29.70
N HIS A 4 -48.77 -23.05 -30.52
CA HIS A 4 -49.29 -21.66 -30.63
C HIS A 4 -49.03 -20.60 -29.52
N HIS A 5 -48.36 -19.45 -29.79
CA HIS A 5 -48.82 -18.17 -30.44
C HIS A 5 -49.93 -17.47 -29.60
N GLU A 6 -49.94 -16.20 -29.16
CA GLU A 6 -49.50 -14.85 -29.63
C GLU A 6 -49.56 -13.85 -28.43
N LEU A 7 -48.61 -12.93 -28.22
CA LEU A 7 -48.63 -11.45 -28.46
C LEU A 7 -49.80 -10.59 -27.91
N ARG A 8 -49.49 -9.71 -26.92
CA ARG A 8 -49.86 -8.26 -26.76
C ARG A 8 -49.13 -7.72 -25.49
N GLN A 9 -48.08 -6.91 -25.62
CA GLN A 9 -48.00 -5.43 -25.79
C GLN A 9 -48.48 -4.59 -24.58
N ASP A 10 -47.54 -3.75 -24.10
CA ASP A 10 -47.66 -2.47 -23.36
C ASP A 10 -47.25 -2.43 -21.88
N LEU A 11 -45.95 -2.23 -21.63
CA LEU A 11 -45.41 -1.56 -20.44
C LEU A 11 -44.23 -0.66 -20.85
N PRO A 12 -44.10 0.56 -20.29
CA PRO A 12 -43.07 1.52 -20.69
C PRO A 12 -41.67 1.07 -20.23
N GLU A 13 -40.73 1.11 -21.17
CA GLU A 13 -39.31 0.85 -20.97
C GLU A 13 -38.73 1.79 -19.90
N ARG A 14 -38.30 1.22 -18.78
CA ARG A 14 -37.35 1.89 -17.87
C ARG A 14 -35.97 1.81 -18.54
N PRO A 15 -35.16 2.88 -18.51
CA PRO A 15 -33.80 2.80 -19.00
C PRO A 15 -33.04 1.78 -18.16
N GLU A 16 -32.52 0.74 -18.81
CA GLU A 16 -31.63 -0.23 -18.20
C GLU A 16 -30.46 0.50 -17.51
N PRO A 17 -30.12 0.17 -16.25
CA PRO A 17 -28.85 0.62 -15.71
C PRO A 17 -27.77 -0.08 -16.53
N ARG A 18 -27.02 0.73 -17.30
CA ARG A 18 -25.81 0.30 -18.00
C ARG A 18 -25.03 -0.62 -17.06
N GLN A 19 -24.86 -1.89 -17.44
CA GLN A 19 -23.85 -2.76 -16.89
C GLN A 19 -22.52 -2.05 -17.06
N GLY A 20 -22.06 -1.38 -16.00
CA GLY A 20 -20.68 -0.99 -15.85
C GLY A 20 -19.92 -2.28 -15.63
N ASP A 21 -19.48 -2.90 -16.72
CA ASP A 21 -18.48 -3.94 -16.73
C ASP A 21 -17.28 -3.40 -15.92
N CYS A 22 -17.13 -3.83 -14.68
CA CYS A 22 -15.90 -3.71 -13.90
C CYS A 22 -14.88 -4.70 -14.45
N ARG A 23 -14.57 -4.58 -15.74
CA ARG A 23 -13.43 -5.23 -16.36
C ARG A 23 -12.27 -4.26 -16.32
N ASP A 24 -11.11 -4.83 -16.00
CA ASP A 24 -9.78 -4.24 -16.04
C ASP A 24 -9.35 -3.58 -14.72
N GLN A 25 -9.30 -4.39 -13.67
CA GLN A 25 -8.16 -4.34 -12.75
C GLN A 25 -7.07 -5.26 -13.32
N GLU A 26 -5.95 -4.64 -13.69
CA GLU A 26 -4.63 -5.22 -14.00
C GLU A 26 -4.37 -5.62 -15.47
N ASP A 27 -3.68 -4.70 -16.16
CA ASP A 27 -2.99 -4.89 -17.43
C ASP A 27 -1.82 -5.87 -17.24
N ASP A 28 -1.92 -6.96 -17.95
CA ASP A 28 -1.01 -8.08 -18.07
C ASP A 28 0.21 -7.70 -18.90
N GLY A 29 1.31 -7.36 -18.23
CA GLY A 29 2.66 -7.76 -18.66
C GLY A 29 3.09 -7.42 -20.10
N ARG A 30 2.61 -6.33 -20.72
CA ARG A 30 3.14 -5.85 -21.99
C ARG A 30 4.10 -4.68 -21.80
N THR A 31 5.32 -4.89 -22.27
CA THR A 31 6.38 -3.89 -22.47
C THR A 31 5.90 -2.80 -23.44
N GLY A 32 5.25 -1.76 -22.92
CA GLY A 32 4.97 -0.51 -23.61
C GLY A 32 6.00 0.55 -23.24
N GLY A 33 6.70 1.11 -24.24
CA GLY A 33 7.75 2.10 -24.04
C GLY A 33 7.26 3.36 -23.32
N LEU A 34 8.07 3.83 -22.37
CA LEU A 34 7.88 5.09 -21.63
C LEU A 34 7.58 6.24 -22.59
N SER A 35 6.37 6.81 -22.49
CA SER A 35 6.01 8.02 -23.22
C SER A 35 6.64 9.22 -22.54
N LEU A 36 6.97 10.27 -23.30
CA LEU A 36 7.52 11.53 -22.79
C LEU A 36 6.62 12.26 -21.77
N ARG A 37 5.39 11.78 -21.53
CA ARG A 37 4.47 12.24 -20.48
C ARG A 37 4.67 11.57 -19.11
N ASP A 38 5.50 10.52 -19.02
CA ASP A 38 5.70 9.70 -17.81
C ASP A 38 6.91 10.12 -16.97
N ARG A 39 7.48 11.32 -17.19
CA ARG A 39 8.56 11.80 -16.33
C ARG A 39 8.00 12.01 -14.92
N PRO A 40 8.56 11.35 -13.88
CA PRO A 40 8.14 11.59 -12.51
C PRO A 40 8.28 13.09 -12.22
N LEU A 41 7.18 13.72 -11.80
CA LEU A 41 7.27 15.04 -11.19
C LEU A 41 8.21 14.92 -9.98
N PRO A 42 9.04 15.95 -9.70
CA PRO A 42 9.80 15.96 -8.47
C PRO A 42 8.83 15.81 -7.29
N PRO A 43 9.19 15.02 -6.26
CA PRO A 43 8.33 14.85 -5.10
C PRO A 43 8.01 16.23 -4.49
N PRO A 44 6.77 16.46 -4.04
CA PRO A 44 6.39 17.71 -3.42
C PRO A 44 7.22 17.96 -2.15
N GLY A 45 7.27 19.23 -1.73
CA GLY A 45 7.99 19.63 -0.53
C GLY A 45 7.41 19.00 0.75
N PRO A 46 8.16 19.05 1.87
CA PRO A 46 7.69 18.54 3.15
C PRO A 46 6.38 19.17 3.59
N ILE A 47 5.51 18.38 4.22
CA ILE A 47 4.24 18.84 4.79
C ILE A 47 4.32 18.82 6.31
N ALA A 48 3.83 19.87 6.96
CA ALA A 48 3.74 19.90 8.41
C ALA A 48 2.64 18.93 8.89
N GLY A 49 3.03 17.95 9.70
CA GLY A 49 2.08 17.14 10.47
C GLY A 49 2.00 17.62 11.91
N ARG A 50 0.98 17.17 12.65
CA ARG A 50 0.95 17.27 14.11
C ARG A 50 2.22 16.66 14.74
N PRO A 51 2.80 17.28 15.79
CA PRO A 51 3.88 16.69 16.56
C PRO A 51 3.41 15.42 17.29
N PHE A 52 4.36 14.55 17.63
CA PHE A 52 4.09 13.35 18.42
C PHE A 52 3.86 13.70 19.90
N SER A 53 2.92 12.99 20.52
CA SER A 53 2.75 12.93 21.97
C SER A 53 3.23 11.58 22.50
N ASP A 54 3.59 11.52 23.79
CA ASP A 54 3.97 10.26 24.46
C ASP A 54 2.81 9.26 24.53
N ASP A 55 1.56 9.74 24.48
CA ASP A 55 0.34 8.92 24.47
C ASP A 55 -0.08 8.45 23.06
N ASP A 56 0.67 8.82 22.02
CA ASP A 56 0.34 8.40 20.66
C ASP A 56 0.71 6.92 20.42
N PRO A 57 -0.11 6.18 19.64
CA PRO A 57 0.15 4.77 19.38
C PRO A 57 1.45 4.58 18.59
N LEU A 58 2.01 3.38 18.61
CA LEU A 58 3.18 3.08 17.77
C LEU A 58 2.83 3.08 16.28
N PHE A 59 1.66 2.56 15.91
CA PHE A 59 1.22 2.45 14.51
C PHE A 59 -0.10 3.17 14.23
N THR A 60 -0.25 3.70 13.03
CA THR A 60 -1.55 4.02 12.42
C THR A 60 -1.77 3.10 11.24
N VAL A 61 -2.87 2.35 11.25
CA VAL A 61 -3.33 1.57 10.10
C VAL A 61 -4.33 2.40 9.31
N ILE A 62 -4.00 2.72 8.05
CA ILE A 62 -4.88 3.46 7.14
C ILE A 62 -5.53 2.45 6.20
N VAL A 63 -6.85 2.31 6.32
CA VAL A 63 -7.67 1.42 5.49
C VAL A 63 -8.39 2.26 4.45
N THR A 64 -8.24 1.92 3.17
CA THR A 64 -9.04 2.52 2.10
C THR A 64 -10.21 1.62 1.74
N ASP A 65 -11.40 2.20 1.72
CA ASP A 65 -12.65 1.52 1.42
C ASP A 65 -13.42 2.24 0.30
N TYR A 66 -14.14 1.46 -0.48
CA TYR A 66 -15.11 1.95 -1.45
C TYR A 66 -16.18 0.88 -1.61
N GLU A 67 -17.38 1.17 -1.07
CA GLU A 67 -18.50 0.23 -0.95
C GLU A 67 -18.86 -0.50 -2.25
N PRO A 68 -18.86 0.15 -3.43
CA PRO A 68 -19.13 -0.55 -4.69
C PRO A 68 -18.04 -1.54 -5.14
N SER A 69 -16.80 -1.42 -4.63
CA SER A 69 -15.69 -2.30 -4.99
C SER A 69 -15.42 -3.41 -3.97
N VAL A 70 -15.75 -3.17 -2.69
CA VAL A 70 -15.47 -4.12 -1.60
C VAL A 70 -16.77 -4.57 -0.96
N SER A 71 -17.04 -5.87 -0.96
CA SER A 71 -18.21 -6.39 -0.26
C SER A 71 -18.11 -6.10 1.24
N ARG A 72 -19.25 -5.89 1.90
CA ARG A 72 -19.27 -5.62 3.35
C ARG A 72 -18.77 -6.82 4.16
N ASP A 73 -18.84 -8.04 3.63
CA ASP A 73 -18.25 -9.22 4.27
C ASP A 73 -16.71 -9.17 4.26
N PHE A 74 -16.10 -8.68 3.17
CA PHE A 74 -14.67 -8.44 3.13
C PHE A 74 -14.26 -7.35 4.12
N LEU A 75 -15.00 -6.24 4.19
CA LEU A 75 -14.79 -5.21 5.20
C LEU A 75 -14.88 -5.80 6.63
N ARG A 76 -15.94 -6.54 6.96
CA ARG A 76 -16.10 -7.15 8.29
C ARG A 76 -14.93 -8.07 8.63
N ARG A 77 -14.46 -8.87 7.67
CA ARG A 77 -13.27 -9.72 7.84
C ARG A 77 -12.01 -8.89 8.08
N LYS A 78 -11.81 -7.79 7.34
CA LYS A 78 -10.70 -6.85 7.57
C LYS A 78 -10.75 -6.30 8.98
N MET A 79 -11.89 -5.75 9.39
CA MET A 79 -12.04 -5.12 10.70
C MET A 79 -11.90 -6.14 11.83
N ALA A 80 -12.41 -7.36 11.67
CA ALA A 80 -12.17 -8.45 12.60
C ALA A 80 -10.69 -8.83 12.71
N SER A 81 -9.94 -8.80 11.59
CA SER A 81 -8.49 -9.06 11.61
C SER A 81 -7.69 -8.00 12.38
N LEU A 82 -8.14 -6.74 12.35
CA LEU A 82 -7.58 -5.64 13.14
C LEU A 82 -8.00 -5.78 14.61
N ALA A 83 -9.27 -6.06 14.88
CA ALA A 83 -9.78 -6.30 16.22
C ALA A 83 -9.13 -7.53 16.89
N GLY A 84 -8.68 -8.51 16.10
CA GLY A 84 -8.01 -9.72 16.55
C GLY A 84 -6.50 -9.59 16.81
N GLN A 85 -5.88 -8.42 16.55
CA GLN A 85 -4.44 -8.24 16.78
C GLN A 85 -4.08 -8.49 18.25
N THR A 86 -3.01 -9.22 18.53
CA THR A 86 -2.57 -9.54 19.90
C THR A 86 -1.94 -8.34 20.62
N CYS A 87 -1.36 -7.41 19.86
CA CYS A 87 -0.88 -6.12 20.34
C CYS A 87 -1.85 -5.00 19.92
N LYS A 88 -2.22 -4.11 20.84
CA LYS A 88 -3.20 -3.02 20.64
C LYS A 88 -2.58 -1.63 20.49
N ASP A 89 -1.26 -1.56 20.29
CA ASP A 89 -0.51 -0.31 20.20
C ASP A 89 -0.62 0.33 18.81
N PHE A 90 -1.86 0.53 18.37
CA PHE A 90 -2.18 1.11 17.08
C PHE A 90 -3.56 1.78 17.08
N GLU A 91 -3.77 2.69 16.14
CA GLU A 91 -5.10 3.18 15.78
C GLU A 91 -5.45 2.76 14.34
N VAL A 92 -6.74 2.87 14.00
CA VAL A 92 -7.24 2.54 12.66
C VAL A 92 -8.00 3.73 12.11
N LEU A 93 -7.61 4.21 10.94
CA LEU A 93 -8.32 5.24 10.19
C LEU A 93 -8.89 4.60 8.91
N VAL A 94 -10.20 4.47 8.83
CA VAL A 94 -10.90 3.91 7.67
C VAL A 94 -11.48 5.04 6.85
N TYR A 95 -11.05 5.18 5.60
CA TYR A 95 -11.53 6.21 4.68
C TYR A 95 -12.38 5.59 3.59
N HIS A 96 -13.64 5.99 3.53
CA HIS A 96 -14.54 5.69 2.42
C HIS A 96 -14.46 6.78 1.34
N ASP A 97 -14.26 6.38 0.08
CA ASP A 97 -14.19 7.28 -1.06
C ASP A 97 -15.58 7.69 -1.61
N GLY A 98 -16.16 8.72 -1.00
CA GLY A 98 -17.41 9.36 -1.38
C GLY A 98 -18.57 9.04 -0.44
N PRO A 99 -19.78 9.58 -0.70
CA PRO A 99 -20.96 9.28 0.10
C PRO A 99 -21.28 7.77 0.13
N LYS A 100 -21.72 7.28 1.30
CA LYS A 100 -22.18 5.90 1.48
C LYS A 100 -23.70 5.80 1.35
N SER A 101 -24.18 4.67 0.85
CA SER A 101 -25.61 4.35 0.84
C SER A 101 -26.12 3.92 2.22
N GLN A 102 -25.24 3.29 3.00
CA GLN A 102 -25.50 2.79 4.35
C GLN A 102 -24.41 3.28 5.31
N SER A 103 -24.72 3.48 6.60
CA SER A 103 -23.73 3.95 7.56
C SER A 103 -22.74 2.84 7.94
N TYR A 104 -21.53 3.21 8.39
CA TYR A 104 -20.60 2.24 8.96
C TYR A 104 -21.13 1.56 10.23
N ALA A 105 -22.00 2.22 11.00
CA ALA A 105 -22.62 1.63 12.17
C ALA A 105 -23.50 0.43 11.78
N ASP A 106 -24.19 0.52 10.64
CA ASP A 106 -24.99 -0.59 10.12
C ASP A 106 -24.11 -1.66 9.46
N ASP A 107 -23.10 -1.25 8.67
CA ASP A 107 -22.14 -2.18 8.05
C ASP A 107 -21.45 -3.06 9.10
N MET A 108 -21.11 -2.46 10.24
CA MET A 108 -20.33 -3.06 11.32
C MET A 108 -21.17 -3.54 12.50
N ALA A 109 -22.50 -3.58 12.37
CA ALA A 109 -23.38 -4.11 13.40
C ALA A 109 -22.89 -5.51 13.83
N GLU A 110 -22.70 -5.70 15.14
CA GLU A 110 -22.25 -6.96 15.77
C GLU A 110 -20.83 -7.43 15.36
N SER A 111 -20.09 -6.64 14.59
CA SER A 111 -18.74 -6.99 14.15
C SER A 111 -17.69 -6.48 15.15
N PRO A 112 -16.65 -7.26 15.47
CA PRO A 112 -15.59 -6.82 16.37
C PRO A 112 -14.77 -5.69 15.73
N MET A 113 -14.41 -4.70 16.53
CA MET A 113 -13.62 -3.55 16.09
C MET A 113 -12.47 -3.25 17.05
N HIS A 114 -11.39 -2.69 16.53
CA HIS A 114 -10.35 -2.11 17.37
C HIS A 114 -10.92 -0.86 18.08
N PRO A 115 -10.68 -0.67 19.40
CA PRO A 115 -11.31 0.43 20.16
C PRO A 115 -10.92 1.82 19.65
N ALA A 116 -9.73 1.96 19.07
CA ALA A 116 -9.25 3.20 18.45
C ALA A 116 -9.49 3.20 16.92
N THR A 117 -10.69 2.83 16.48
CA THR A 117 -11.09 2.91 15.06
C THR A 117 -11.89 4.17 14.81
N GLU A 118 -11.52 4.91 13.76
CA GLU A 118 -12.29 6.03 13.23
C GLU A 118 -12.71 5.74 11.79
N PHE A 119 -13.97 6.03 11.49
CA PHE A 119 -14.51 5.95 10.14
C PHE A 119 -14.73 7.35 9.57
N ILE A 120 -14.14 7.61 8.41
CA ILE A 120 -14.20 8.89 7.71
C ILE A 120 -14.82 8.65 6.33
N VAL A 121 -15.91 9.35 6.03
CA VAL A 121 -16.59 9.31 4.73
C VAL A 121 -16.32 10.62 4.01
N THR A 122 -15.68 10.58 2.84
CA THR A 122 -15.44 11.82 2.09
C THR A 122 -16.74 12.32 1.47
N PRO A 123 -16.94 13.65 1.38
CA PRO A 123 -18.20 14.24 0.90
C PRO A 123 -18.44 13.94 -0.59
N GLU A 124 -17.38 13.69 -1.35
CA GLU A 124 -17.42 13.39 -2.77
C GLU A 124 -16.44 12.26 -3.09
N ARG A 125 -16.74 11.53 -4.18
CA ARG A 125 -15.87 10.48 -4.70
C ARG A 125 -14.70 11.11 -5.46
N ILE A 126 -13.49 10.80 -5.02
CA ILE A 126 -12.24 11.23 -5.66
C ILE A 126 -11.88 10.25 -6.78
N GLY A 127 -12.00 8.95 -6.53
CA GLY A 127 -11.82 7.91 -7.54
C GLY A 127 -10.37 7.69 -7.97
N ASP A 128 -9.40 7.89 -7.08
CA ASP A 128 -7.96 7.77 -7.36
C ASP A 128 -7.35 6.51 -6.71
N TRP A 129 -8.07 5.39 -6.75
CA TRP A 129 -7.64 4.09 -6.17
C TRP A 129 -7.28 4.19 -4.68
N GLY A 130 -7.90 5.13 -3.96
CA GLY A 130 -7.68 5.40 -2.54
C GLY A 130 -6.37 6.12 -2.25
N HIS A 131 -5.66 6.66 -3.24
CA HIS A 131 -4.44 7.43 -2.99
C HIS A 131 -4.76 8.68 -2.15
N ALA A 132 -5.88 9.37 -2.38
CA ALA A 132 -6.26 10.57 -1.62
C ALA A 132 -6.58 10.23 -0.17
N ALA A 133 -7.30 9.12 0.03
CA ALA A 133 -7.55 8.57 1.35
C ALA A 133 -6.25 8.24 2.12
N ARG A 134 -5.27 7.59 1.47
CA ARG A 134 -3.95 7.31 2.07
C ARG A 134 -3.23 8.59 2.49
N ASP A 135 -3.25 9.61 1.63
CA ASP A 135 -2.63 10.90 1.89
C ASP A 135 -3.29 11.66 3.06
N LEU A 136 -4.62 11.69 3.10
CA LEU A 136 -5.39 12.24 4.22
C LEU A 136 -5.05 11.51 5.53
N GLY A 137 -5.00 10.19 5.49
CA GLY A 137 -4.63 9.35 6.62
C GLY A 137 -3.21 9.62 7.11
N ILE A 138 -2.23 9.81 6.22
CA ILE A 138 -0.84 10.14 6.62
C ILE A 138 -0.80 11.45 7.41
N ARG A 139 -1.54 12.46 6.95
CA ARG A 139 -1.58 13.77 7.60
C ARG A 139 -2.26 13.68 8.97
N ALA A 140 -3.36 12.94 9.07
CA ALA A 140 -4.15 12.78 10.28
C ALA A 140 -3.53 11.80 11.31
N ALA A 141 -2.71 10.85 10.85
CA ALA A 141 -2.11 9.80 11.67
C ALA A 141 -1.42 10.35 12.91
N ARG A 142 -1.59 9.64 14.03
CA ARG A 142 -0.92 9.91 15.30
C ARG A 142 0.29 8.99 15.48
N GLY A 143 0.19 7.79 14.90
CA GLY A 143 1.18 6.75 15.02
C GLY A 143 2.55 7.12 14.47
N LYS A 144 3.60 6.63 15.13
CA LYS A 144 5.00 6.81 14.70
C LYS A 144 5.27 6.15 13.36
N PHE A 145 4.64 5.01 13.10
CA PHE A 145 4.72 4.25 11.85
C PHE A 145 3.36 4.13 11.18
N ILE A 146 3.35 4.12 9.85
CA ILE A 146 2.12 4.04 9.05
C ILE A 146 2.10 2.71 8.30
N ILE A 147 0.94 2.04 8.35
CA ILE A 147 0.62 0.83 7.58
C ILE A 147 -0.55 1.16 6.67
N HIS A 148 -0.41 0.96 5.37
CA HIS A 148 -1.52 1.11 4.42
C HIS A 148 -2.18 -0.23 4.13
N THR A 149 -3.46 -0.25 3.76
CA THR A 149 -4.15 -1.48 3.36
C THR A 149 -5.49 -1.17 2.71
N ASN A 150 -6.00 -2.09 1.90
CA ASN A 150 -7.37 -2.04 1.39
C ASN A 150 -8.34 -2.71 2.38
N ALA A 151 -9.64 -2.42 2.23
CA ALA A 151 -10.70 -2.95 3.08
C ALA A 151 -10.99 -4.45 2.90
N ASP A 152 -10.42 -5.10 1.90
CA ASP A 152 -10.55 -6.53 1.59
C ASP A 152 -9.34 -7.38 2.02
N ASN A 153 -8.20 -6.75 2.29
CA ASN A 153 -6.99 -7.44 2.74
C ASN A 153 -7.11 -7.92 4.19
N ILE A 154 -6.35 -8.94 4.58
CA ILE A 154 -6.37 -9.50 5.94
C ILE A 154 -4.99 -9.36 6.58
N PHE A 155 -4.94 -9.00 7.87
CA PHE A 155 -3.72 -9.09 8.67
C PHE A 155 -3.79 -10.26 9.63
N TYR A 156 -2.68 -10.97 9.80
CA TYR A 156 -2.60 -12.06 10.77
C TYR A 156 -2.51 -11.52 12.21
N PRO A 157 -3.01 -12.26 13.22
CA PRO A 157 -3.19 -11.74 14.58
C PRO A 157 -1.93 -11.18 15.24
N ASN A 158 -0.75 -11.61 14.81
CA ASN A 158 0.54 -11.23 15.36
C ASN A 158 1.26 -10.10 14.61
N LEU A 159 0.67 -9.53 13.54
CA LEU A 159 1.35 -8.52 12.71
C LEU A 159 1.90 -7.36 13.55
N ILE A 160 1.06 -6.72 14.37
CA ILE A 160 1.49 -5.55 15.16
C ILE A 160 2.54 -5.94 16.21
N ALA A 161 2.39 -7.11 16.83
CA ALA A 161 3.35 -7.63 17.81
C ALA A 161 4.73 -7.86 17.18
N VAL A 162 4.78 -8.56 16.04
CA VAL A 162 6.03 -8.85 15.32
C VAL A 162 6.75 -7.58 14.87
N LEU A 163 6.01 -6.59 14.34
CA LEU A 163 6.59 -5.32 13.94
C LEU A 163 7.12 -4.53 15.15
N LYS A 164 6.38 -4.53 16.26
CA LYS A 164 6.81 -3.87 17.50
C LYS A 164 8.07 -4.52 18.06
N ASP A 165 8.12 -5.84 18.13
CA ASP A 165 9.26 -6.58 18.64
C ASP A 165 10.54 -6.22 17.85
N ALA A 166 10.46 -6.21 16.51
CA ALA A 166 11.57 -5.82 15.64
C ALA A 166 12.05 -4.36 15.85
N LEU A 167 11.13 -3.44 16.15
CA LEU A 167 11.44 -2.04 16.45
C LEU A 167 12.02 -1.81 17.84
N THR A 168 11.74 -2.72 18.77
CA THR A 168 12.20 -2.62 20.17
C THR A 168 13.39 -3.52 20.47
N ASP A 169 13.89 -4.26 19.49
CA ASP A 169 15.08 -5.08 19.65
C ASP A 169 16.29 -4.19 20.00
N PRO A 170 16.97 -4.44 21.14
CA PRO A 170 18.13 -3.65 21.54
C PRO A 170 19.38 -3.94 20.68
N GLN A 171 19.39 -5.02 19.90
CA GLN A 171 20.50 -5.37 19.01
C GLN A 171 20.42 -4.53 17.72
N PRO A 172 21.54 -3.99 17.23
CA PRO A 172 21.53 -3.26 15.97
C PRO A 172 21.30 -4.21 14.79
N TRP A 173 20.42 -3.81 13.89
CA TRP A 173 20.26 -4.42 12.58
C TRP A 173 21.38 -3.98 11.64
N THR A 174 21.74 -4.83 10.67
CA THR A 174 22.68 -4.49 9.61
C THR A 174 21.92 -4.07 8.36
N PHE A 175 22.19 -2.85 7.89
CA PHE A 175 21.69 -2.30 6.65
C PHE A 175 22.82 -2.22 5.64
N VAL A 176 22.53 -2.54 4.38
CA VAL A 176 23.51 -2.48 3.31
C VAL A 176 23.13 -1.35 2.36
N ARG A 177 23.98 -0.33 2.26
CA ARG A 177 23.84 0.73 1.25
C ARG A 177 24.80 0.48 0.11
N ASN A 178 24.30 0.43 -1.11
CA ASN A 178 25.17 0.39 -2.29
C ASN A 178 25.61 1.83 -2.64
N PRO A 179 26.92 2.16 -2.59
CA PRO A 179 27.44 3.48 -2.95
C PRO A 179 27.03 3.96 -4.35
N GLN A 180 26.72 3.02 -5.25
CA GLN A 180 26.24 3.31 -6.61
C GLN A 180 24.84 3.95 -6.63
N GLN A 181 24.08 3.82 -5.54
CA GLN A 181 22.77 4.46 -5.36
C GLN A 181 22.87 5.88 -4.76
N ILE A 182 24.07 6.33 -4.35
CA ILE A 182 24.27 7.70 -3.85
C ILE A 182 23.99 8.68 -4.99
N ARG A 183 22.94 9.49 -4.82
CA ARG A 183 22.54 10.48 -5.83
C ARG A 183 23.55 11.63 -5.90
N ILE A 184 24.42 11.59 -6.90
CA ILE A 184 25.39 12.67 -7.14
C ILE A 184 24.65 13.95 -7.60
N PRO A 185 24.80 15.09 -6.90
CA PRO A 185 24.19 16.36 -7.28
C PRO A 185 24.56 16.77 -8.70
N ALA A 186 23.66 17.50 -9.40
CA ALA A 186 23.94 17.98 -10.75
C ALA A 186 25.19 18.87 -10.81
N SER A 187 25.43 19.68 -9.78
CA SER A 187 26.64 20.50 -9.62
C SER A 187 27.92 19.65 -9.55
N ALA A 188 27.89 18.54 -8.80
CA ALA A 188 29.01 17.62 -8.71
C ALA A 188 29.25 16.83 -10.01
N LYS A 189 28.18 16.44 -10.73
CA LYS A 189 28.30 15.82 -12.07
C LYS A 189 28.91 16.78 -13.08
N TRP A 190 28.51 18.06 -13.03
CA TRP A 190 29.07 19.11 -13.89
C TRP A 190 30.55 19.34 -13.58
N LEU A 191 30.92 19.45 -12.29
CA LEU A 191 32.31 19.61 -11.87
C LEU A 191 33.17 18.41 -12.29
N ALA A 192 32.67 17.19 -12.09
CA ALA A 192 33.38 15.99 -12.52
C ALA A 192 33.58 15.93 -14.04
N ARG A 193 32.58 16.32 -14.82
CA ARG A 193 32.72 16.49 -16.28
C ARG A 193 33.79 17.53 -16.63
N MET A 194 33.80 18.67 -15.95
CA MET A 194 34.80 19.72 -16.14
C MET A 194 36.23 19.25 -15.81
N LEU A 195 36.36 18.37 -14.81
CA LEU A 195 37.63 17.79 -14.38
C LEU A 195 37.97 16.46 -15.07
N ASN A 196 37.19 16.02 -16.06
CA ASN A 196 37.33 14.75 -16.76
C ASN A 196 37.38 13.51 -15.82
N LEU A 197 36.67 13.57 -14.69
CA LEU A 197 36.57 12.51 -13.69
C LEU A 197 35.41 11.56 -14.03
N ASP A 198 35.71 10.28 -14.18
CA ASP A 198 34.68 9.24 -14.29
C ASP A 198 34.16 8.87 -12.90
N LEU A 199 33.12 9.59 -12.46
CA LEU A 199 32.42 9.30 -11.20
C LEU A 199 31.88 7.87 -11.16
N GLN A 200 31.39 7.32 -12.27
CA GLN A 200 30.89 5.94 -12.30
C GLN A 200 32.03 4.93 -12.15
N ALA A 201 33.23 5.19 -12.70
CA ALA A 201 34.42 4.40 -12.41
C ALA A 201 34.80 4.41 -10.92
N MET A 202 34.71 5.57 -10.27
CA MET A 202 35.10 5.71 -8.86
C MET A 202 34.20 4.90 -7.92
N PHE A 203 32.93 4.67 -8.28
CA PHE A 203 31.99 3.87 -7.48
C PHE A 203 31.84 2.40 -7.94
N ARG A 204 32.46 2.00 -9.08
CA ARG A 204 32.36 0.63 -9.62
C ARG A 204 32.94 -0.44 -8.67
N ASN A 205 33.95 -0.08 -7.88
CA ASN A 205 34.66 -0.99 -6.97
C ASN A 205 34.46 -0.68 -5.49
N VAL A 206 33.52 0.22 -5.14
CA VAL A 206 33.25 0.51 -3.74
C VAL A 206 32.34 -0.59 -3.21
N ALA A 207 32.86 -1.34 -2.23
CA ALA A 207 32.10 -2.36 -1.54
C ALA A 207 30.81 -1.75 -0.95
N PRO A 208 29.73 -2.54 -0.83
CA PRO A 208 28.56 -2.11 -0.08
C PRO A 208 28.96 -1.65 1.32
N ILE A 209 28.40 -0.53 1.75
CA ILE A 209 28.66 0.00 3.09
C ILE A 209 27.64 -0.64 4.04
N GLU A 210 28.15 -1.33 5.04
CA GLU A 210 27.36 -1.82 6.16
C GLU A 210 27.14 -0.68 7.17
N GLU A 211 25.87 -0.46 7.50
CA GLU A 211 25.43 0.46 8.53
C GLU A 211 24.73 -0.36 9.62
N HIS A 212 25.16 -0.24 10.87
CA HIS A 212 24.52 -0.90 12.00
C HIS A 212 23.64 0.09 12.76
N SER A 213 22.36 -0.20 12.93
CA SER A 213 21.44 0.67 13.66
C SER A 213 20.27 -0.11 14.27
N THR A 214 19.81 0.32 15.43
CA THR A 214 18.59 -0.20 16.07
C THR A 214 17.31 0.46 15.55
N ASP A 215 17.43 1.49 14.70
CA ASP A 215 16.30 2.36 14.32
C ASP A 215 15.98 2.24 12.81
N PRO A 216 15.34 1.16 12.35
CA PRO A 216 14.92 1.04 10.96
C PRO A 216 13.94 2.15 10.59
N ASP A 217 13.98 2.59 9.33
CA ASP A 217 13.08 3.62 8.82
C ASP A 217 11.83 3.01 8.19
N ILE A 218 12.01 1.84 7.58
CA ILE A 218 11.02 1.09 6.83
C ILE A 218 11.09 -0.38 7.27
N LEU A 219 9.94 -1.01 7.48
CA LEU A 219 9.78 -2.44 7.68
C LEU A 219 9.03 -3.01 6.48
N VAL A 220 9.47 -4.15 5.97
CA VAL A 220 8.79 -4.86 4.87
C VAL A 220 8.59 -6.32 5.24
N TYR A 221 7.37 -6.81 5.12
CA TYR A 221 7.02 -8.19 5.48
C TYR A 221 6.34 -8.92 4.32
N ALA A 222 6.32 -10.25 4.37
CA ALA A 222 5.70 -11.06 3.33
C ALA A 222 4.18 -11.19 3.53
N ILE A 223 3.45 -11.40 2.43
CA ILE A 223 2.02 -11.66 2.43
C ILE A 223 1.69 -12.85 1.52
N ILE A 224 0.45 -13.34 1.60
CA ILE A 224 -0.10 -14.25 0.59
C ILE A 224 -0.91 -13.43 -0.43
N LEU A 225 -0.55 -13.52 -1.71
CA LEU A 225 -1.41 -13.05 -2.79
C LEU A 225 -2.42 -14.16 -3.11
N ARG A 226 -3.64 -14.04 -2.61
CA ARG A 226 -4.70 -15.05 -2.84
C ARG A 226 -5.07 -15.05 -4.32
N GLY A 227 -5.41 -16.20 -4.88
CA GLY A 227 -5.84 -16.33 -6.27
C GLY A 227 -4.76 -16.06 -7.33
N ASN A 228 -3.55 -15.67 -6.93
CA ASN A 228 -2.41 -15.56 -7.82
C ASN A 228 -1.77 -16.93 -8.03
N LEU A 229 -1.56 -17.29 -9.29
CA LEU A 229 -0.97 -18.56 -9.70
C LEU A 229 0.35 -18.32 -10.43
N PRO A 230 1.39 -19.11 -10.12
CA PRO A 230 2.65 -18.99 -10.84
C PRO A 230 2.49 -19.46 -12.28
N VAL A 231 3.02 -18.69 -13.21
CA VAL A 231 3.21 -19.05 -14.62
C VAL A 231 4.68 -18.87 -14.98
N ALA A 232 5.12 -19.42 -16.12
CA ALA A 232 6.53 -19.46 -16.50
C ALA A 232 7.24 -18.08 -16.46
N SER A 233 6.52 -16.99 -16.69
CA SER A 233 7.05 -15.63 -16.77
C SER A 233 6.54 -14.69 -15.68
N GLY A 234 5.84 -15.17 -14.65
CA GLY A 234 5.28 -14.29 -13.62
C GLY A 234 4.14 -14.92 -12.82
N MET A 235 3.16 -14.09 -12.48
CA MET A 235 1.96 -14.50 -11.76
C MET A 235 0.74 -14.09 -12.57
N PHE A 236 -0.32 -14.88 -12.50
CA PHE A 236 -1.61 -14.57 -13.12
C PHE A 236 -2.71 -14.70 -12.07
N ARG A 237 -3.61 -13.72 -12.02
CA ARG A 237 -4.72 -13.68 -11.06
C ARG A 237 -5.93 -14.45 -11.60
N VAL A 238 -6.41 -15.43 -10.83
CA VAL A 238 -7.67 -16.15 -11.07
C VAL A 238 -8.53 -16.06 -9.81
N PHE A 239 -9.48 -15.13 -9.81
CA PHE A 239 -10.25 -14.75 -8.61
C PHE A 239 -11.00 -15.92 -7.96
N GLU A 240 -11.53 -16.84 -8.76
CA GLU A 240 -12.29 -18.01 -8.30
C GLU A 240 -11.44 -18.98 -7.46
N THR A 241 -10.11 -18.93 -7.63
CA THR A 241 -9.17 -19.79 -6.89
C THR A 241 -8.75 -19.19 -5.56
N ALA A 242 -9.02 -17.90 -5.31
CA ALA A 242 -8.60 -17.17 -4.12
C ALA A 242 -8.96 -17.82 -2.78
N PRO A 243 -10.09 -18.55 -2.62
CA PRO A 243 -10.38 -19.26 -1.37
C PRO A 243 -9.41 -20.41 -1.04
N ARG A 244 -8.70 -20.97 -2.03
CA ARG A 244 -7.89 -22.20 -1.85
C ARG A 244 -6.45 -22.09 -2.33
N GLN A 245 -6.13 -21.12 -3.18
CA GLN A 245 -4.81 -20.95 -3.79
C GLN A 245 -4.26 -19.55 -3.56
N GLY A 246 -2.94 -19.44 -3.55
CA GLY A 246 -2.20 -18.20 -3.44
C GLY A 246 -0.70 -18.45 -3.38
N VAL A 247 0.07 -17.38 -3.48
CA VAL A 247 1.54 -17.42 -3.48
C VAL A 247 2.10 -16.51 -2.40
N VAL A 248 3.22 -16.93 -1.79
CA VAL A 248 3.97 -16.07 -0.87
C VAL A 248 4.65 -14.98 -1.68
N PHE A 249 4.36 -13.72 -1.34
CA PHE A 249 4.96 -12.56 -1.96
C PHE A 249 5.80 -11.81 -0.95
N GLY A 250 7.11 -11.80 -1.16
CA GLY A 250 8.08 -11.36 -0.16
C GLY A 250 8.22 -9.85 -0.03
N GLY A 251 7.90 -9.07 -1.07
CA GLY A 251 8.07 -7.61 -1.08
C GLY A 251 9.52 -7.11 -1.09
N VAL A 252 10.50 -8.02 -1.00
CA VAL A 252 11.94 -7.72 -0.98
C VAL A 252 12.65 -8.44 -2.13
N PRO A 253 13.61 -7.80 -2.83
CA PRO A 253 13.94 -6.37 -2.72
C PRO A 253 12.78 -5.48 -3.19
N VAL A 254 12.58 -4.34 -2.53
CA VAL A 254 11.49 -3.39 -2.85
C VAL A 254 11.74 -2.80 -4.24
N LYS A 255 10.95 -3.22 -5.21
CA LYS A 255 11.08 -2.85 -6.62
C LYS A 255 9.69 -2.74 -7.26
N PHE A 256 9.64 -2.08 -8.41
CA PHE A 256 8.44 -2.07 -9.25
C PHE A 256 7.97 -3.51 -9.51
N ASN A 257 6.66 -3.76 -9.35
CA ASN A 257 6.02 -5.08 -9.43
C ASN A 257 6.52 -6.14 -8.42
N ASN A 258 7.29 -5.75 -7.39
CA ASN A 258 7.72 -6.65 -6.32
C ASN A 258 7.43 -6.06 -4.93
N ILE A 259 6.31 -5.35 -4.80
CA ILE A 259 5.82 -4.82 -3.54
C ILE A 259 4.32 -4.54 -3.65
N ASP A 260 3.60 -4.74 -2.55
CA ASP A 260 2.20 -4.36 -2.39
C ASP A 260 2.06 -3.23 -1.37
N ALA A 261 1.06 -2.37 -1.56
CA ALA A 261 0.71 -1.28 -0.66
C ALA A 261 0.68 -1.67 0.83
N MET A 262 0.26 -2.90 1.17
CA MET A 262 0.17 -3.36 2.55
C MET A 262 1.50 -3.78 3.19
N GLN A 263 2.51 -4.14 2.38
CA GLN A 263 3.75 -4.75 2.89
C GLN A 263 4.71 -3.74 3.51
N LEU A 264 4.66 -2.47 3.09
CA LEU A 264 5.62 -1.45 3.52
C LEU A 264 5.06 -0.65 4.69
N VAL A 265 5.81 -0.64 5.79
CA VAL A 265 5.53 0.16 6.99
C VAL A 265 6.64 1.18 7.15
N MET A 266 6.31 2.47 7.19
CA MET A 266 7.33 3.53 7.24
C MET A 266 7.00 4.57 8.31
N LYS A 267 8.07 5.14 8.89
CA LYS A 267 7.95 6.28 9.81
C LYS A 267 7.09 7.39 9.20
N ARG A 268 6.11 7.85 9.97
CA ARG A 268 5.24 8.97 9.58
C ARG A 268 6.04 10.25 9.28
N SER A 269 7.09 10.53 10.04
CA SER A 269 7.95 11.69 9.80
C SER A 269 8.59 11.68 8.41
N LEU A 270 8.93 10.50 7.88
CA LEU A 270 9.47 10.33 6.54
C LEU A 270 8.37 10.49 5.49
N TRP A 271 7.20 9.91 5.70
CA TRP A 271 6.03 10.16 4.84
C TRP A 271 5.75 11.66 4.67
N LEU A 272 5.73 12.41 5.78
CA LEU A 272 5.53 13.86 5.76
C LEU A 272 6.67 14.61 5.08
N ALA A 273 7.93 14.19 5.29
CA ALA A 273 9.09 14.77 4.64
C ALA A 273 9.13 14.53 3.11
N GLU A 274 8.55 13.42 2.65
CA GLU A 274 8.37 13.08 1.23
C GLU A 274 7.09 13.70 0.62
N GLY A 275 6.37 14.52 1.38
CA GLY A 275 5.18 15.22 0.89
C GLY A 275 3.91 14.36 0.88
N GLY A 276 3.85 13.31 1.70
CA GLY A 276 2.70 12.41 1.85
C GLY A 276 2.60 11.39 0.73
N TRP A 277 1.37 10.91 0.46
CA TRP A 277 1.10 10.03 -0.68
C TRP A 277 0.86 10.90 -1.92
N HIS A 278 1.97 11.35 -2.51
CA HIS A 278 1.94 12.38 -3.55
C HIS A 278 1.74 11.87 -4.97
N ASP A 279 2.10 10.61 -5.24
CA ASP A 279 1.88 10.01 -6.54
C ASP A 279 0.43 9.52 -6.67
N ARG A 280 -0.19 9.80 -7.81
CA ARG A 280 -1.62 9.54 -8.09
C ARG A 280 -1.83 8.58 -9.25
N ARG A 281 -0.75 7.98 -9.77
CA ARG A 281 -0.85 6.95 -10.79
C ARG A 281 -1.38 5.67 -10.16
N ILE A 282 -2.10 4.87 -10.93
CA ILE A 282 -2.72 3.61 -10.48
C ILE A 282 -1.77 2.68 -9.71
N ASN A 283 -0.49 2.67 -10.07
CA ASN A 283 0.59 1.87 -9.47
C ASN A 283 1.52 2.70 -8.57
N SER A 284 0.97 3.69 -7.87
CA SER A 284 1.69 4.65 -7.04
C SER A 284 2.64 3.99 -6.03
N ASP A 285 2.20 2.94 -5.35
CA ASP A 285 2.99 2.18 -4.38
C ASP A 285 4.20 1.51 -5.03
N ALA A 286 4.01 0.86 -6.18
CA ALA A 286 5.07 0.25 -6.97
C ALA A 286 6.12 1.27 -7.47
N ILE A 287 5.81 2.57 -7.42
CA ILE A 287 6.72 3.65 -7.82
C ILE A 287 7.35 4.36 -6.61
N MET A 288 6.56 4.73 -5.60
CA MET A 288 7.04 5.45 -4.43
C MET A 288 7.90 4.57 -3.52
N TYR A 289 7.49 3.33 -3.27
CA TYR A 289 8.18 2.44 -2.34
C TYR A 289 9.63 2.13 -2.75
N PRO A 290 9.95 1.84 -4.03
CA PRO A 290 11.34 1.69 -4.45
C PRO A 290 12.18 2.96 -4.28
N LEU A 291 11.59 4.15 -4.46
CA LEU A 291 12.29 5.42 -4.24
C LEU A 291 12.63 5.61 -2.75
N PHE A 292 11.70 5.27 -1.85
CA PHE A 292 11.92 5.32 -0.41
C PHE A 292 12.94 4.28 0.04
N ALA A 293 12.84 3.04 -0.45
CA ALA A 293 13.79 1.98 -0.16
C ALA A 293 15.21 2.29 -0.64
N GLY A 294 15.37 3.12 -1.69
CA GLY A 294 16.67 3.62 -2.14
C GLY A 294 17.25 4.73 -1.25
N LYS A 295 16.46 5.34 -0.38
CA LYS A 295 16.85 6.48 0.47
C LYS A 295 17.03 6.10 1.95
N TYR A 296 16.22 5.16 2.44
CA TYR A 296 16.03 4.88 3.85
C TYR A 296 16.42 3.45 4.25
N ARG A 297 16.60 3.23 5.56
CA ARG A 297 16.97 1.91 6.11
C ARG A 297 15.77 0.95 6.08
N VAL A 298 15.80 0.00 5.16
CA VAL A 298 14.79 -1.06 5.04
C VAL A 298 15.19 -2.28 5.86
N LEU A 299 14.35 -2.65 6.82
CA LEU A 299 14.42 -3.90 7.55
C LEU A 299 13.41 -4.90 6.96
N ALA A 300 13.92 -6.01 6.44
CA ALA A 300 13.08 -7.12 6.01
C ALA A 300 12.66 -7.96 7.22
N ILE A 301 11.35 -8.14 7.40
CA ILE A 301 10.77 -8.98 8.43
C ILE A 301 10.52 -10.36 7.83
N PRO A 302 11.21 -11.41 8.28
CA PRO A 302 11.16 -12.74 7.68
C PRO A 302 9.91 -13.52 8.13
N ALA A 303 8.72 -12.91 7.98
CA ALA A 303 7.44 -13.49 8.36
C ALA A 303 6.35 -13.15 7.34
N VAL A 304 5.42 -14.08 7.15
CA VAL A 304 4.18 -13.84 6.41
C VAL A 304 3.14 -13.32 7.39
N LEU A 305 2.66 -12.08 7.22
CA LEU A 305 1.83 -11.39 8.23
C LEU A 305 0.46 -10.95 7.71
N GLY A 306 0.07 -11.36 6.51
CA GLY A 306 -1.25 -11.04 5.97
C GLY A 306 -1.53 -11.62 4.59
N GLU A 307 -2.67 -11.23 4.05
CA GLU A 307 -3.18 -11.70 2.77
C GLU A 307 -3.74 -10.53 1.97
N HIS A 308 -3.37 -10.48 0.69
CA HIS A 308 -4.01 -9.63 -0.31
C HIS A 308 -5.07 -10.45 -1.03
N TRP A 309 -6.28 -9.91 -1.10
CA TRP A 309 -7.47 -10.62 -1.59
C TRP A 309 -7.93 -10.21 -2.97
#